data_AF-A0A9W9C524-F1
#
_entry.id   AF-A0A9W9C524-F1
#
_cell.length_a   1.000
_cell.length_b   1.000
_cell.length_c   1.000
_cell.angle_alpha   90.00
_cell.angle_beta   90.00
_cell.angle_gamma   90.00
#
_symmetry.space_group_name_H-M   'P 1'
#
loop_
_entity.id
_entity.type
_entity.pdbx_description
1 polymer ?
#
loop_
_entity_poly.entity_id
_entity_poly.type
_entity_poly.pdbx_seq_one_letter_code
_entity_poly.pdbx_strand_id
1 'polypeptide(L)'
;MLVSSSELSFSVVFYRRETPHQLERRKALSDIPSCRPFIHEERGGIPARMENRDAQHLSSKVPNRFFKVPNKYNPYHRAFENRVGVRHPSVKAIRAKFFKAVLGNFAILQLLFFTLFCYIFGTLYSQNAHVYNIKIIYTDYDGGVIGASVRAAYERLKADSYPTLIEVSAVGQTPDVGALRSDVCRRRYWGSIWTHPGASDRLSAALAGGSAAANYDPTDVLTFAWDEARYPTAADSSVLSTLTALSAAARVAYTSINGSGAINTMDRADPNAVGAYSNPWTLGQINIKQTNQGSRAIYNTLCIILILIQEFFYLAALNGMYAAFKFYERLYPHRIVAFRFAISAGYCFVGSLCVTAAIWIFKDGWEVGGGQFMVTWMAVWLFAHVNFLVLDVITVWVPLSFVPLGLITWIVLNVASILLPFDLVPGFYHWGYALPAHCVYSTQLDIWSGGCNNELHVNLPVLFAWELSGLVLSYLGVHRRCHYAVIAQEAQEHQFREKLQDALVFEKKRDAERSKERARRKEAAVGAVTTEDREREEEEAIDSAEARDEEDMDAELRREQSKSRAEMKKVQSNVHFGPSFSNPFGSSGDD
;
A
#
# COMPACT_ATOMS: atom_id res chain seq x y z
N MET A 1 11.88 20.84 31.69
CA MET A 1 12.92 20.93 32.75
C MET A 1 14.27 20.70 32.09
N LEU A 2 15.16 21.69 32.15
CA LEU A 2 16.53 21.69 31.60
C LEU A 2 17.53 21.44 32.73
N VAL A 3 18.35 20.38 32.64
CA VAL A 3 19.65 20.19 33.32
C VAL A 3 20.42 19.19 32.44
N SER A 4 21.38 19.65 31.63
CA SER A 4 22.82 19.81 31.90
C SER A 4 23.64 18.55 31.64
N SER A 5 24.64 18.78 30.80
CA SER A 5 25.64 17.90 30.25
C SER A 5 26.65 17.43 31.30
N SER A 6 27.03 16.15 31.28
CA SER A 6 28.35 15.73 31.74
C SER A 6 28.82 14.53 30.92
N GLU A 7 30.03 14.67 30.39
CA GLU A 7 30.77 13.64 29.68
C GLU A 7 31.15 12.51 30.65
N LEU A 8 31.03 11.26 30.20
CA LEU A 8 31.73 10.11 30.77
C LEU A 8 32.00 9.10 29.66
N SER A 9 33.27 9.04 29.26
CA SER A 9 33.83 7.99 28.41
C SER A 9 33.70 6.63 29.09
N PHE A 10 33.16 5.63 28.40
CA PHE A 10 33.30 4.22 28.78
C PHE A 10 33.64 3.37 27.54
N SER A 11 34.80 2.74 27.62
CA SER A 11 35.32 1.77 26.64
C SER A 11 34.45 0.51 26.60
N VAL A 12 34.04 0.11 25.41
CA VAL A 12 33.27 -1.12 25.16
C VAL A 12 34.24 -2.29 25.03
N VAL A 13 34.24 -3.18 26.03
CA VAL A 13 34.88 -4.50 25.96
C VAL A 13 33.81 -5.51 25.50
N PHE A 14 33.96 -6.03 24.27
CA PHE A 14 33.11 -7.10 23.76
C PHE A 14 33.56 -8.45 24.33
N TYR A 15 32.79 -9.03 25.24
CA TYR A 15 32.89 -10.45 25.60
C TYR A 15 32.02 -11.28 24.62
N ARG A 16 32.65 -11.96 23.67
CA ARG A 16 31.98 -12.94 22.79
C ARG A 16 32.16 -14.34 23.41
N ARG A 17 31.06 -14.93 23.89
CA ARG A 17 31.05 -16.31 24.41
C ARG A 17 30.85 -17.26 23.21
N GLU A 18 31.92 -17.93 22.77
CA GLU A 18 31.86 -18.92 21.69
C GLU A 18 31.34 -20.28 22.21
N THR A 19 30.47 -20.94 21.43
CA THR A 19 29.90 -22.25 21.77
C THR A 19 30.83 -23.39 21.32
N PRO A 20 30.81 -24.57 21.98
CA PRO A 20 31.74 -25.68 21.70
C PRO A 20 31.75 -26.16 20.25
N HIS A 21 30.61 -26.03 19.56
CA HIS A 21 30.43 -26.43 18.16
C HIS A 21 31.19 -25.54 17.14
N GLN A 22 31.62 -24.34 17.54
CA GLN A 22 32.44 -23.42 16.73
C GLN A 22 33.94 -23.72 16.85
N LEU A 23 34.37 -24.39 17.92
CA LEU A 23 35.78 -24.76 18.14
C LEU A 23 36.22 -25.93 17.24
N GLU A 24 35.32 -26.87 16.95
CA GLU A 24 35.59 -28.01 16.07
C GLU A 24 35.69 -27.62 14.60
N ARG A 25 34.88 -26.65 14.12
CA ARG A 25 35.00 -26.13 12.74
C ARG A 25 36.30 -25.37 12.51
N ARG A 26 36.87 -24.74 13.54
CA ARG A 26 38.16 -24.04 13.42
C ARG A 26 39.35 -25.00 13.31
N LYS A 27 39.27 -26.19 13.92
CA LYS A 27 40.30 -27.24 13.77
C LYS A 27 40.26 -27.92 12.40
N ALA A 28 39.12 -27.93 11.72
CA ALA A 28 39.00 -28.49 10.37
C ALA A 28 39.44 -27.54 9.24
N LEU A 29 39.74 -26.28 9.54
CA LEU A 29 40.10 -25.24 8.57
C LEU A 29 41.58 -24.80 8.66
N SER A 30 42.39 -25.42 9.54
CA SER A 30 43.82 -25.11 9.69
C SER A 30 44.76 -25.86 8.74
N ASP A 31 44.26 -26.81 7.95
CA ASP A 31 45.09 -27.74 7.18
C ASP A 31 45.13 -27.46 5.66
N ILE A 32 44.99 -26.20 5.23
CA ILE A 32 45.09 -25.81 3.80
C ILE A 32 46.24 -24.80 3.61
N PRO A 33 47.28 -25.10 2.80
CA PRO A 33 48.44 -24.22 2.65
C PRO A 33 48.15 -22.94 1.84
N SER A 34 48.73 -21.81 2.29
CA SER A 34 48.53 -20.46 1.76
C SER A 34 49.42 -20.11 0.56
N CYS A 35 48.88 -19.36 -0.41
CA CYS A 35 49.65 -18.57 -1.39
C CYS A 35 49.37 -17.07 -1.19
N ARG A 36 50.43 -16.27 -0.99
CA ARG A 36 50.42 -14.79 -0.89
C ARG A 36 50.56 -14.12 -2.28
N PRO A 37 50.07 -12.87 -2.47
CA PRO A 37 50.38 -12.05 -3.63
C PRO A 37 51.61 -11.15 -3.39
N PHE A 38 52.38 -10.93 -4.46
CA PHE A 38 53.60 -10.10 -4.52
C PHE A 38 53.28 -8.79 -5.25
N ILE A 39 53.67 -7.65 -4.66
CA ILE A 39 53.66 -6.30 -5.24
C ILE A 39 55.08 -5.99 -5.72
N HIS A 40 55.22 -5.35 -6.89
CA HIS A 40 56.47 -4.65 -7.26
C HIS A 40 56.17 -3.29 -7.89
N GLU A 41 56.94 -2.31 -7.42
CA GLU A 41 56.99 -0.89 -7.71
C GLU A 41 58.35 -0.61 -8.40
N GLU A 42 58.40 0.24 -9.44
CA GLU A 42 59.59 0.98 -9.94
C GLU A 42 59.11 1.99 -11.01
N ARG A 43 59.14 3.32 -10.80
CA ARG A 43 60.22 4.34 -10.87
C ARG A 43 60.78 4.68 -12.27
N GLY A 44 60.82 5.99 -12.54
CA GLY A 44 61.65 6.68 -13.55
C GLY A 44 60.79 7.48 -14.53
N GLY A 45 60.96 8.77 -14.82
CA GLY A 45 61.95 9.79 -14.49
C GLY A 45 61.72 10.94 -15.49
N ILE A 46 61.67 12.19 -15.02
CA ILE A 46 61.48 13.41 -15.84
C ILE A 46 62.85 13.88 -16.34
N PRO A 47 62.92 14.52 -17.52
CA PRO A 47 63.63 15.80 -17.58
C PRO A 47 62.85 16.90 -18.32
N ALA A 48 63.28 18.13 -18.09
CA ALA A 48 62.56 19.37 -18.26
C ALA A 48 62.86 20.13 -19.58
N ARG A 49 61.91 21.02 -19.91
CA ARG A 49 62.08 22.40 -20.44
C ARG A 49 62.71 22.60 -21.82
N MET A 50 61.86 22.99 -22.78
CA MET A 50 62.20 23.99 -23.80
C MET A 50 61.02 24.92 -24.05
N GLU A 51 61.34 26.13 -24.47
CA GLU A 51 60.65 27.38 -24.21
C GLU A 51 59.94 27.88 -25.47
N ASN A 52 58.65 28.22 -25.32
CA ASN A 52 57.96 29.38 -25.89
C ASN A 52 58.22 29.77 -27.37
N ARG A 53 57.25 29.51 -28.26
CA ARG A 53 56.65 30.47 -29.22
C ARG A 53 55.57 29.75 -30.06
N ASP A 54 54.57 30.52 -30.49
CA ASP A 54 53.46 30.14 -31.38
C ASP A 54 52.16 29.67 -30.69
N ALA A 55 51.74 30.42 -29.68
CA ALA A 55 50.35 30.42 -29.21
C ALA A 55 49.58 31.61 -29.82
N GLN A 56 49.22 31.53 -31.10
CA GLN A 56 48.16 32.36 -31.72
C GLN A 56 47.90 31.88 -33.15
N HIS A 57 47.18 30.77 -33.28
CA HIS A 57 46.30 30.43 -34.41
C HIS A 57 45.97 28.94 -34.28
N LEU A 58 44.82 28.60 -33.71
CA LEU A 58 43.95 27.48 -34.12
C LEU A 58 42.77 27.40 -33.11
N SER A 59 42.00 28.47 -33.07
CA SER A 59 40.59 28.35 -32.68
C SER A 59 39.81 27.92 -33.92
N SER A 60 39.22 26.73 -33.85
CA SER A 60 38.04 26.25 -34.59
C SER A 60 38.23 24.84 -35.15
N LYS A 61 37.21 24.01 -34.93
CA LYS A 61 37.00 22.63 -35.41
C LYS A 61 37.58 21.51 -34.54
N VAL A 62 36.88 21.23 -33.44
CA VAL A 62 36.77 19.86 -32.93
C VAL A 62 35.35 19.36 -33.25
N PRO A 63 35.17 18.44 -34.21
CA PRO A 63 33.87 17.85 -34.46
C PRO A 63 33.55 16.83 -33.35
N ASN A 64 32.44 17.06 -32.64
CA ASN A 64 31.81 16.08 -31.75
C ASN A 64 31.41 14.83 -32.55
N ARG A 65 32.31 13.84 -32.66
CA ARG A 65 31.95 12.47 -33.01
C ARG A 65 31.70 11.68 -31.72
N PHE A 66 30.52 11.86 -31.15
CA PHE A 66 29.93 10.84 -30.28
C PHE A 66 29.12 9.89 -31.16
N PHE A 67 29.59 8.64 -31.23
CA PHE A 67 28.95 7.42 -31.72
C PHE A 67 27.51 7.56 -32.27
N LYS A 68 27.37 7.63 -33.60
CA LYS A 68 26.18 7.10 -34.29
C LYS A 68 26.41 5.61 -34.51
N VAL A 69 25.94 4.78 -33.59
CA VAL A 69 25.70 3.36 -33.88
C VAL A 69 24.34 3.29 -34.58
N PRO A 70 24.26 2.89 -35.87
CA PRO A 70 22.97 2.65 -36.50
C PRO A 70 22.41 1.34 -35.93
N ASN A 71 21.66 1.44 -34.83
CA ASN A 71 21.16 0.27 -34.14
C ASN A 71 19.83 -0.20 -34.76
N LYS A 72 19.93 -1.03 -35.81
CA LYS A 72 18.79 -1.67 -36.50
C LYS A 72 17.98 -2.61 -35.59
N TYR A 73 18.40 -2.82 -34.34
CA TYR A 73 17.77 -3.72 -33.36
C TYR A 73 17.32 -3.04 -32.06
N ASN A 74 17.33 -1.70 -31.94
CA ASN A 74 16.75 -1.04 -30.78
C ASN A 74 15.23 -0.88 -30.95
N PRO A 75 14.37 -1.58 -30.16
CA PRO A 75 12.92 -1.46 -30.27
C PRO A 75 12.42 -0.03 -30.03
N TYR A 76 13.21 0.82 -29.35
CA TYR A 76 12.87 2.22 -29.04
C TYR A 76 13.82 3.22 -29.69
N HIS A 77 14.22 3.00 -30.95
CA HIS A 77 15.16 3.88 -31.67
C HIS A 77 14.75 5.37 -31.67
N ARG A 78 13.46 5.67 -31.81
CA ARG A 78 12.94 7.06 -31.82
C ARG A 78 13.01 7.78 -30.47
N ALA A 79 13.32 7.07 -29.39
CA ALA A 79 13.42 7.68 -28.07
C ALA A 79 14.55 8.74 -27.96
N PHE A 80 15.48 8.80 -28.92
CA PHE A 80 16.60 9.74 -28.92
C PHE A 80 16.46 10.89 -29.93
N GLU A 81 15.37 10.95 -30.69
CA GLU A 81 15.11 12.00 -31.68
C GLU A 81 14.73 13.32 -31.00
N ASN A 82 15.19 14.45 -31.56
CA ASN A 82 14.83 15.82 -31.16
C ASN A 82 15.01 16.19 -29.67
N ARG A 83 16.02 15.63 -29.00
CA ARG A 83 16.27 15.85 -27.57
C ARG A 83 17.15 17.06 -27.28
N VAL A 84 16.81 17.81 -26.23
CA VAL A 84 17.57 18.97 -25.76
C VAL A 84 18.25 18.69 -24.42
N GLY A 85 19.41 19.32 -24.23
CA GLY A 85 20.15 19.28 -22.97
C GLY A 85 19.45 20.05 -21.85
N VAL A 86 19.71 19.67 -20.59
CA VAL A 86 19.10 20.26 -19.37
C VAL A 86 19.36 21.77 -19.19
N ARG A 87 20.40 22.30 -19.84
CA ARG A 87 20.77 23.72 -19.81
C ARG A 87 20.15 24.53 -20.96
N HIS A 88 19.39 23.90 -21.85
CA HIS A 88 18.72 24.60 -22.95
C HIS A 88 17.65 25.58 -22.39
N PRO A 89 17.52 26.80 -22.93
CA PRO A 89 16.60 27.82 -22.43
C PRO A 89 15.15 27.34 -22.29
N SER A 90 14.67 26.54 -23.25
CA SER A 90 13.31 25.98 -23.26
C SER A 90 13.02 25.05 -22.07
N VAL A 91 14.03 24.39 -21.52
CA VAL A 91 13.90 23.51 -20.35
C VAL A 91 14.11 24.31 -19.06
N LYS A 92 15.05 25.27 -19.06
CA LYS A 92 15.38 26.08 -17.87
C LYS A 92 14.16 26.84 -17.34
N ALA A 93 13.34 27.42 -18.22
CA ALA A 93 12.13 28.15 -17.85
C ALA A 93 11.05 27.24 -17.20
N ILE A 94 11.00 25.97 -17.60
CA ILE A 94 9.98 25.02 -17.16
C ILE A 94 10.39 24.29 -15.86
N ARG A 95 11.69 24.10 -15.64
CA ARG A 95 12.22 23.35 -14.47
C ARG A 95 11.71 23.87 -13.14
N ALA A 96 11.75 25.18 -12.91
CA ALA A 96 11.30 25.75 -11.63
C ALA A 96 9.79 25.50 -11.39
N LYS A 97 8.97 25.64 -12.44
CA LYS A 97 7.53 25.34 -12.37
C LYS A 97 7.27 23.86 -12.09
N PHE A 98 8.01 22.96 -12.76
CA PHE A 98 7.93 21.53 -12.50
C PHE A 98 8.34 21.15 -11.09
N PHE A 99 9.51 21.62 -10.61
CA PHE A 99 9.97 21.32 -9.25
C PHE A 99 8.98 21.85 -8.20
N LYS A 100 8.41 23.04 -8.41
CA LYS A 100 7.36 23.57 -7.53
C LYS A 100 6.10 22.69 -7.53
N ALA A 101 5.65 22.23 -8.71
CA ALA A 101 4.49 21.36 -8.83
C ALA A 101 4.72 19.97 -8.21
N VAL A 102 5.90 19.37 -8.44
CA VAL A 102 6.31 18.08 -7.86
C VAL A 102 6.39 18.18 -6.34
N LEU A 103 7.07 19.21 -5.82
CA LEU A 103 7.23 19.41 -4.39
C LEU A 103 5.89 19.76 -3.71
N GLY A 104 5.02 20.53 -4.38
CA GLY A 104 3.68 20.83 -3.89
C GLY A 104 2.83 19.57 -3.75
N ASN A 105 2.75 18.73 -4.79
CA ASN A 105 2.03 17.45 -4.73
C ASN A 105 2.66 16.48 -3.72
N PHE A 106 3.99 16.43 -3.67
CA PHE A 106 4.74 15.66 -2.68
C PHE A 106 4.30 16.02 -1.26
N ALA A 107 4.33 17.31 -0.91
CA ALA A 107 4.00 17.77 0.44
C ALA A 107 2.53 17.54 0.79
N ILE A 108 1.60 17.82 -0.13
CA ILE A 108 0.16 17.67 0.11
C ILE A 108 -0.20 16.20 0.31
N LEU A 109 0.27 15.30 -0.56
CA LEU A 109 -0.01 13.87 -0.42
C LEU A 109 0.65 13.30 0.84
N GLN A 110 1.88 13.70 1.14
CA GLN A 110 2.57 13.26 2.34
C GLN A 110 1.83 13.69 3.62
N LEU A 111 1.37 14.95 3.68
CA LEU A 111 0.61 15.47 4.81
C LEU A 111 -0.75 14.76 4.94
N LEU A 112 -1.45 14.53 3.82
CA LEU A 112 -2.72 13.82 3.80
C LEU A 112 -2.55 12.41 4.35
N PHE A 113 -1.63 11.62 3.80
CA PHE A 113 -1.44 10.24 4.23
C PHE A 113 -0.89 10.15 5.66
N PHE A 114 0.02 11.05 6.07
CA PHE A 114 0.44 11.12 7.47
C PHE A 114 -0.73 11.40 8.41
N THR A 115 -1.64 12.31 8.04
CA THR A 115 -2.86 12.59 8.82
C THR A 115 -3.75 11.36 8.88
N LEU A 116 -3.92 10.63 7.78
CA LEU A 116 -4.71 9.40 7.74
C LEU A 116 -4.09 8.29 8.61
N PHE A 117 -2.76 8.12 8.57
CA PHE A 117 -2.06 7.19 9.46
C PHE A 117 -2.27 7.59 10.92
N CYS A 118 -2.05 8.85 11.28
CA CYS A 118 -2.29 9.34 12.63
C CYS A 118 -3.76 9.20 13.06
N TYR A 119 -4.72 9.38 12.15
CA TYR A 119 -6.13 9.17 12.43
C TYR A 119 -6.42 7.72 12.76
N ILE A 120 -5.97 6.78 11.92
CA ILE A 120 -6.17 5.35 12.14
C ILE A 120 -5.48 4.89 13.42
N PHE A 121 -4.19 5.16 13.60
CA PHE A 121 -3.51 4.79 14.83
C PHE A 121 -4.09 5.48 16.06
N GLY A 122 -4.56 6.72 15.93
CA GLY A 122 -5.27 7.45 16.97
C GLY A 122 -6.60 6.81 17.36
N THR A 123 -7.39 6.30 16.41
CA THR A 123 -8.64 5.57 16.72
C THR A 123 -8.42 4.26 17.49
N LEU A 124 -7.20 3.74 17.44
CA LEU A 124 -6.80 2.49 18.09
C LEU A 124 -5.95 2.73 19.34
N TYR A 125 -5.59 3.98 19.60
CA TYR A 125 -4.69 4.36 20.68
C TYR A 125 -5.27 3.99 22.04
N SER A 126 -4.45 3.37 22.87
CA SER A 126 -4.81 2.91 24.21
C SER A 126 -6.11 2.10 24.26
N GLN A 127 -6.37 1.25 23.25
CA GLN A 127 -7.53 0.34 23.27
C GLN A 127 -7.61 -0.44 24.59
N ASN A 128 -6.47 -0.95 25.07
CA ASN A 128 -6.39 -1.70 26.32
C ASN A 128 -6.84 -0.87 27.53
N ALA A 129 -6.57 0.44 27.58
CA ALA A 129 -7.02 1.30 28.68
C ALA A 129 -8.52 1.61 28.65
N HIS A 130 -9.24 1.27 27.57
CA HIS A 130 -10.66 1.56 27.41
C HIS A 130 -11.56 0.33 27.53
N VAL A 131 -10.98 -0.84 27.86
CA VAL A 131 -11.71 -2.11 27.97
C VAL A 131 -12.78 -2.04 29.05
N TYR A 132 -12.60 -1.22 30.09
CA TYR A 132 -13.64 -0.98 31.12
C TYR A 132 -14.98 -0.48 30.55
N ASN A 133 -15.01 0.13 29.35
CA ASN A 133 -16.27 0.54 28.71
C ASN A 133 -17.11 -0.65 28.20
N ILE A 134 -16.53 -1.84 28.11
CA ILE A 134 -17.24 -3.09 27.81
C ILE A 134 -18.00 -3.50 29.07
N LYS A 135 -19.33 -3.38 29.01
CA LYS A 135 -20.23 -3.76 30.11
C LYS A 135 -20.68 -5.20 29.93
N ILE A 136 -20.46 -6.01 30.96
CA ILE A 136 -20.91 -7.40 31.06
C ILE A 136 -21.86 -7.48 32.25
N ILE A 137 -23.02 -8.12 32.06
CA ILE A 137 -23.95 -8.36 33.17
C ILE A 137 -23.55 -9.65 33.89
N TYR A 138 -23.44 -9.59 35.22
CA TYR A 138 -23.32 -10.74 36.08
C TYR A 138 -24.59 -10.93 36.88
N THR A 139 -25.25 -12.07 36.75
CA THR A 139 -26.46 -12.38 37.52
C THR A 139 -26.19 -13.51 38.51
N ASP A 140 -26.31 -13.21 39.81
CA ASP A 140 -26.16 -14.21 40.86
C ASP A 140 -27.53 -14.80 41.25
N TYR A 141 -27.82 -16.01 40.78
CA TYR A 141 -29.01 -16.78 41.18
C TYR A 141 -28.76 -17.70 42.38
N ASP A 142 -27.49 -17.89 42.76
CA ASP A 142 -27.07 -18.79 43.84
C ASP A 142 -27.06 -18.06 45.19
N GLY A 143 -26.49 -16.84 45.24
CA GLY A 143 -26.33 -16.07 46.48
C GLY A 143 -25.33 -16.68 47.47
N GLY A 144 -24.60 -17.72 47.05
CA GLY A 144 -23.70 -18.50 47.89
C GLY A 144 -22.23 -18.15 47.74
N VAL A 145 -21.37 -19.07 48.18
CA VAL A 145 -19.91 -18.93 48.19
C VAL A 145 -19.35 -18.78 46.77
N ILE A 146 -19.97 -19.40 45.77
CA ILE A 146 -19.53 -19.29 44.37
C ILE A 146 -19.71 -17.84 43.89
N GLY A 147 -20.85 -17.20 44.15
CA GLY A 147 -21.05 -15.80 43.82
C GLY A 147 -20.13 -14.85 44.57
N ALA A 148 -19.85 -15.13 45.86
CA ALA A 148 -18.83 -14.40 46.62
C ALA A 148 -17.41 -14.57 46.02
N SER A 149 -17.10 -15.73 45.46
CA SER A 149 -15.82 -16.02 44.82
C SER A 149 -15.67 -15.27 43.49
N VAL A 150 -16.74 -15.16 42.71
CA VAL A 150 -16.78 -14.34 41.49
C VAL A 150 -16.58 -12.87 41.82
N ARG A 151 -17.27 -12.34 42.84
CA ARG A 151 -17.06 -10.97 43.33
C ARG A 151 -15.62 -10.72 43.77
N ALA A 152 -15.06 -11.61 44.58
CA ALA A 152 -13.68 -11.49 45.05
C ALA A 152 -12.65 -11.58 43.91
N ALA A 153 -12.92 -12.39 42.88
CA ALA A 153 -12.08 -12.44 41.69
C ALA A 153 -12.18 -11.17 40.84
N TYR A 154 -13.39 -10.64 40.66
CA TYR A 154 -13.60 -9.40 39.93
C TYR A 154 -12.88 -8.23 40.60
N GLU A 155 -12.98 -8.07 41.92
CA GLU A 155 -12.28 -7.00 42.66
C GLU A 155 -10.75 -7.07 42.51
N ARG A 156 -10.17 -8.25 42.27
CA ARG A 156 -8.73 -8.40 41.98
C ARG A 156 -8.35 -8.09 40.54
N LEU A 157 -9.28 -8.34 39.60
CA LEU A 157 -9.04 -8.17 38.16
C LEU A 157 -9.46 -6.79 37.65
N LYS A 158 -10.29 -6.07 38.40
CA LYS A 158 -10.83 -4.76 38.04
C LYS A 158 -9.70 -3.76 37.82
N ALA A 159 -9.58 -3.31 36.58
CA ALA A 159 -8.66 -2.30 36.12
C ALA A 159 -9.22 -1.66 34.84
N ASP A 160 -8.59 -0.59 34.36
CA ASP A 160 -8.96 0.06 33.08
C ASP A 160 -8.86 -0.91 31.89
N SER A 161 -7.99 -1.93 32.01
CA SER A 161 -7.80 -3.03 31.07
C SER A 161 -8.73 -4.22 31.21
N TYR A 162 -9.79 -4.08 32.02
CA TYR A 162 -10.73 -5.17 32.29
C TYR A 162 -12.18 -4.70 32.12
N PRO A 163 -13.10 -5.52 31.56
CA PRO A 163 -14.49 -5.13 31.38
C PRO A 163 -15.20 -4.73 32.68
N THR A 164 -16.14 -3.80 32.61
CA THR A 164 -17.00 -3.48 33.76
C THR A 164 -18.04 -4.58 33.96
N LEU A 165 -18.02 -5.21 35.12
CA LEU A 165 -19.01 -6.20 35.52
C LEU A 165 -20.14 -5.51 36.30
N ILE A 166 -21.37 -5.63 35.81
CA ILE A 166 -22.57 -5.10 36.44
C ILE A 166 -23.29 -6.25 37.11
N GLU A 167 -23.23 -6.28 38.43
CA GLU A 167 -23.86 -7.32 39.23
C GLU A 167 -25.36 -7.05 39.44
N VAL A 168 -26.17 -8.09 39.24
CA VAL A 168 -27.60 -8.14 39.52
C VAL A 168 -27.85 -9.36 40.38
N SER A 169 -28.39 -9.15 41.57
CA SER A 169 -28.80 -10.26 42.44
C SER A 169 -30.20 -10.74 42.03
N ALA A 170 -30.33 -12.03 41.73
CA ALA A 170 -31.58 -12.69 41.38
C ALA A 170 -31.76 -14.00 42.18
N VAL A 171 -31.26 -14.00 43.42
CA VAL A 171 -31.18 -15.17 44.30
C VAL A 171 -32.53 -15.86 44.43
N GLY A 172 -32.54 -17.19 44.21
CA GLY A 172 -33.75 -18.01 44.31
C GLY A 172 -34.70 -17.93 43.11
N GLN A 173 -34.34 -17.18 42.05
CA GLN A 173 -35.08 -17.18 40.78
C GLN A 173 -34.49 -18.21 39.81
N THR A 174 -35.31 -18.70 38.88
CA THR A 174 -34.83 -19.55 37.78
C THR A 174 -34.16 -18.69 36.72
N PRO A 175 -32.97 -19.07 36.19
CA PRO A 175 -32.34 -18.36 35.09
C PRO A 175 -33.24 -18.29 33.86
N ASP A 176 -33.68 -17.08 33.49
CA ASP A 176 -34.31 -16.84 32.19
C ASP A 176 -33.23 -16.62 31.14
N VAL A 177 -32.74 -17.73 30.59
CA VAL A 177 -31.73 -17.74 29.52
C VAL A 177 -32.22 -16.95 28.29
N GLY A 178 -33.53 -16.90 28.06
CA GLY A 178 -34.14 -16.12 26.97
C GLY A 178 -33.98 -14.62 27.19
N ALA A 179 -34.26 -14.12 28.39
CA ALA A 179 -34.05 -12.73 28.76
C ALA A 179 -32.56 -12.34 28.75
N LEU A 180 -31.68 -13.16 29.35
CA LEU A 180 -30.24 -12.92 29.37
C LEU A 180 -29.66 -12.88 27.95
N ARG A 181 -30.11 -13.78 27.06
CA ARG A 181 -29.77 -13.74 25.64
C ARG A 181 -30.34 -12.51 24.96
N SER A 182 -31.57 -12.13 25.26
CA SER A 182 -32.21 -10.94 24.69
C SER A 182 -31.44 -9.66 25.03
N ASP A 183 -30.91 -9.53 26.24
CA ASP A 183 -30.13 -8.36 26.65
C ASP A 183 -28.78 -8.27 25.92
N VAL A 184 -28.12 -9.40 25.63
CA VAL A 184 -26.93 -9.45 24.77
C VAL A 184 -27.29 -9.12 23.31
N CYS A 185 -28.36 -9.73 22.77
CA CYS A 185 -28.85 -9.47 21.41
C CYS A 185 -29.30 -8.02 21.18
N ARG A 186 -29.88 -7.37 22.20
CA ARG A 186 -30.29 -5.95 22.19
C ARG A 186 -29.12 -4.99 22.43
N ARG A 187 -27.88 -5.51 22.51
CA ARG A 187 -26.64 -4.75 22.69
C ARG A 187 -26.55 -3.95 24.00
N ARG A 188 -27.35 -4.29 25.02
CA ARG A 188 -27.26 -3.66 26.35
C ARG A 188 -25.97 -4.03 27.06
N TYR A 189 -25.56 -5.29 26.88
CA TYR A 189 -24.30 -5.82 27.40
C TYR A 189 -23.54 -6.54 26.27
N TRP A 190 -22.23 -6.68 26.44
CA TRP A 190 -21.37 -7.44 25.53
C TRP A 190 -21.40 -8.95 25.79
N GLY A 191 -21.72 -9.32 27.02
CA GLY A 191 -21.97 -10.69 27.43
C GLY A 191 -22.79 -10.71 28.71
N SER A 192 -23.32 -11.88 29.01
CA SER A 192 -24.01 -12.20 30.26
C SER A 192 -23.30 -13.38 30.90
N ILE A 193 -22.95 -13.27 32.17
CA ILE A 193 -22.43 -14.37 32.99
C ILE A 193 -23.39 -14.56 34.16
N TRP A 194 -23.72 -15.79 34.50
CA TRP A 194 -24.59 -16.05 35.63
C TRP A 194 -24.17 -17.31 36.38
N THR A 195 -24.49 -17.30 37.66
CA THR A 195 -24.33 -18.47 38.53
C THR A 195 -25.64 -19.22 38.56
N HIS A 196 -25.63 -20.54 38.39
CA HIS A 196 -26.85 -21.35 38.45
C HIS A 196 -27.40 -21.43 39.89
N PRO A 197 -28.73 -21.51 40.07
CA PRO A 197 -29.35 -21.53 41.39
C PRO A 197 -28.92 -22.78 42.17
N GLY A 198 -28.53 -22.62 43.44
CA GLY A 198 -28.11 -23.73 44.32
C GLY A 198 -26.77 -24.38 43.93
N ALA A 199 -25.95 -23.71 43.11
CA ALA A 199 -24.65 -24.21 42.69
C ALA A 199 -23.68 -24.38 43.87
N SER A 200 -23.70 -23.47 44.85
CA SER A 200 -22.87 -23.59 46.06
C SER A 200 -23.23 -24.82 46.89
N ASP A 201 -24.53 -25.08 47.06
CA ASP A 201 -25.02 -26.23 47.82
C ASP A 201 -24.72 -27.55 47.10
N ARG A 202 -24.91 -27.60 45.77
CA ARG A 202 -24.53 -28.76 44.95
C ARG A 202 -23.05 -29.08 45.06
N LEU A 203 -22.20 -28.06 44.97
CA LEU A 203 -20.75 -28.24 45.12
C LEU A 203 -20.41 -28.72 46.54
N SER A 204 -20.99 -28.12 47.58
CA SER A 204 -20.76 -28.56 48.97
C SER A 204 -21.20 -30.01 49.20
N ALA A 205 -22.33 -30.43 48.63
CA ALA A 205 -22.81 -31.80 48.71
C ALA A 205 -21.90 -32.78 47.95
N ALA A 206 -21.36 -32.37 46.80
CA ALA A 206 -20.41 -33.18 46.03
C ALA A 206 -19.09 -33.41 46.78
N LEU A 207 -18.65 -32.44 47.60
CA LEU A 207 -17.45 -32.59 48.42
C LEU A 207 -17.64 -33.62 49.55
N ALA A 208 -18.88 -33.83 50.03
CA ALA A 208 -19.18 -34.81 51.06
C ALA A 208 -19.14 -36.28 50.57
N GLY A 209 -18.97 -36.52 49.26
CA GLY A 209 -18.88 -37.85 48.67
C GLY A 209 -20.22 -38.52 48.36
N GLY A 210 -20.17 -39.73 47.81
CA GLY A 210 -21.34 -40.56 47.53
C GLY A 210 -22.07 -40.17 46.24
N SER A 211 -23.39 -40.36 46.22
CA SER A 211 -24.20 -40.14 45.00
C SER A 211 -24.24 -38.68 44.55
N ALA A 212 -24.06 -37.73 45.47
CA ALA A 212 -23.97 -36.30 45.14
C ALA A 212 -22.68 -35.99 44.37
N ALA A 213 -21.55 -36.61 44.73
CA ALA A 213 -20.29 -36.47 44.03
C ALA A 213 -20.32 -37.13 42.65
N ALA A 214 -20.91 -38.33 42.56
CA ALA A 214 -21.01 -39.08 41.31
C ALA A 214 -21.89 -38.40 40.24
N ASN A 215 -22.90 -37.62 40.67
CA ASN A 215 -23.82 -36.91 39.77
C ASN A 215 -23.48 -35.43 39.59
N TYR A 216 -22.35 -34.97 40.12
CA TYR A 216 -21.98 -33.56 40.06
C TYR A 216 -21.57 -33.16 38.64
N ASP A 217 -22.31 -32.22 38.04
CA ASP A 217 -21.97 -31.62 36.76
C ASP A 217 -21.21 -30.29 36.98
N PRO A 218 -19.91 -30.21 36.65
CA PRO A 218 -19.14 -28.98 36.83
C PRO A 218 -19.58 -27.86 35.87
N THR A 219 -20.36 -28.12 34.82
CA THR A 219 -20.83 -27.10 33.88
C THR A 219 -22.07 -26.35 34.38
N ASP A 220 -22.80 -26.92 35.34
CA ASP A 220 -24.03 -26.37 35.93
C ASP A 220 -23.75 -25.44 37.13
N VAL A 221 -22.69 -24.62 37.01
CA VAL A 221 -22.26 -23.69 38.06
C VAL A 221 -22.20 -22.27 37.53
N LEU A 222 -21.36 -22.04 36.52
CA LEU A 222 -21.16 -20.74 35.90
C LEU A 222 -21.31 -20.90 34.40
N THR A 223 -22.24 -20.16 33.81
CA THR A 223 -22.42 -20.10 32.37
C THR A 223 -22.30 -18.67 31.90
N PHE A 224 -21.72 -18.47 30.72
CA PHE A 224 -21.71 -17.18 30.05
C PHE A 224 -22.25 -17.29 28.63
N ALA A 225 -22.90 -16.22 28.19
CA ALA A 225 -23.40 -16.05 26.84
C ALA A 225 -22.84 -14.76 26.24
N TRP A 226 -22.39 -14.82 24.99
CA TRP A 226 -21.90 -13.66 24.23
C TRP A 226 -22.24 -13.80 22.76
N ASP A 227 -22.18 -12.69 22.03
CA ASP A 227 -22.38 -12.66 20.59
C ASP A 227 -21.04 -12.34 19.90
N GLU A 228 -20.36 -13.38 19.41
CA GLU A 228 -19.10 -13.22 18.71
C GLU A 228 -19.27 -12.43 17.40
N ALA A 229 -20.40 -12.61 16.71
CA ALA A 229 -20.70 -11.90 15.45
C ALA A 229 -20.85 -10.39 15.61
N ARG A 230 -21.04 -9.88 16.83
CA ARG A 230 -21.15 -8.43 17.08
C ARG A 230 -19.88 -7.70 16.62
N TYR A 231 -18.73 -8.19 17.03
CA TYR A 231 -17.39 -7.73 16.61
C TYR A 231 -16.38 -8.84 16.94
N PRO A 232 -16.10 -9.77 16.01
CA PRO A 232 -15.31 -10.97 16.30
C PRO A 232 -13.95 -10.68 16.94
N THR A 233 -13.26 -9.67 16.41
CA THR A 233 -11.93 -9.26 16.87
C THR A 233 -11.93 -8.81 18.34
N ALA A 234 -12.93 -8.03 18.76
CA ALA A 234 -13.07 -7.53 20.13
C ALA A 234 -13.74 -8.56 21.05
N ALA A 235 -14.70 -9.35 20.53
CA ALA A 235 -15.38 -10.39 21.29
C ALA A 235 -14.40 -11.48 21.74
N ASP A 236 -13.53 -11.96 20.86
CA ASP A 236 -12.52 -12.96 21.22
C ASP A 236 -11.48 -12.40 22.20
N SER A 237 -10.91 -11.24 21.88
CA SER A 237 -9.76 -10.70 22.60
C SER A 237 -10.12 -9.99 23.91
N SER A 238 -11.31 -9.39 24.02
CA SER A 238 -11.69 -8.51 25.13
C SER A 238 -12.94 -8.97 25.90
N VAL A 239 -13.63 -10.03 25.46
CA VAL A 239 -14.80 -10.59 26.17
C VAL A 239 -14.54 -12.04 26.56
N LEU A 240 -14.29 -12.93 25.59
CA LEU A 240 -14.09 -14.35 25.83
C LEU A 240 -12.83 -14.62 26.69
N SER A 241 -11.70 -14.02 26.33
CA SER A 241 -10.43 -14.16 27.05
C SER A 241 -10.56 -13.71 28.52
N THR A 242 -11.18 -12.54 28.74
CA THR A 242 -11.34 -11.92 30.06
C THR A 242 -12.31 -12.72 30.93
N LEU A 243 -13.41 -13.23 30.37
CA LEU A 243 -14.37 -14.05 31.13
C LEU A 243 -13.81 -15.42 31.49
N THR A 244 -12.98 -15.99 30.61
CA THR A 244 -12.24 -17.22 30.94
C THR A 244 -11.27 -16.97 32.09
N ALA A 245 -10.57 -15.83 32.09
CA ALA A 245 -9.72 -15.41 33.19
C ALA A 245 -10.51 -15.15 34.49
N LEU A 246 -11.71 -14.55 34.41
CA LEU A 246 -12.59 -14.34 35.56
C LEU A 246 -12.94 -15.67 36.24
N SER A 247 -13.37 -16.65 35.44
CA SER A 247 -13.76 -17.97 35.96
C SER A 247 -12.59 -18.68 36.63
N ALA A 248 -11.40 -18.62 36.02
CA ALA A 248 -10.18 -19.17 36.61
C ALA A 248 -9.80 -18.47 37.93
N ALA A 249 -9.83 -17.14 37.96
CA ALA A 249 -9.57 -16.35 39.17
C ALA A 249 -10.61 -16.60 40.26
N ALA A 250 -11.87 -16.82 39.88
CA ALA A 250 -12.96 -17.18 40.80
C ALA A 250 -12.72 -18.56 41.44
N ARG A 251 -12.16 -19.54 40.71
CA ARG A 251 -11.77 -20.83 41.32
C ARG A 251 -10.71 -20.65 42.40
N VAL A 252 -9.69 -19.83 42.10
CA VAL A 252 -8.64 -19.50 43.09
C VAL A 252 -9.24 -18.76 44.29
N ALA A 253 -10.16 -17.83 44.06
CA ALA A 253 -10.88 -17.14 45.12
C ALA A 253 -11.70 -18.10 45.99
N TYR A 254 -12.41 -19.05 45.36
CA TYR A 254 -13.17 -20.09 46.06
C TYR A 254 -12.28 -20.93 46.97
N THR A 255 -11.11 -21.37 46.47
CA THR A 255 -10.16 -22.14 47.29
C THR A 255 -9.69 -21.33 48.50
N SER A 256 -9.48 -20.02 48.34
CA SER A 256 -9.06 -19.13 49.42
C SER A 256 -10.17 -18.82 50.43
N ILE A 257 -11.41 -18.68 49.99
CA ILE A 257 -12.55 -18.29 50.84
C ILE A 257 -13.10 -19.50 51.60
N ASN A 258 -13.23 -20.65 50.91
CA ASN A 258 -13.92 -21.83 51.43
C ASN A 258 -13.16 -23.15 51.22
N GLY A 259 -12.23 -23.22 50.25
CA GLY A 259 -11.49 -24.45 49.96
C GLY A 259 -10.59 -24.94 51.10
N SER A 260 -9.97 -24.03 51.87
CA SER A 260 -9.16 -24.39 53.04
C SER A 260 -9.98 -25.02 54.18
N GLY A 261 -11.26 -24.67 54.30
CA GLY A 261 -12.21 -25.35 55.20
C GLY A 261 -12.76 -26.63 54.58
N ALA A 262 -13.04 -26.61 53.28
CA ALA A 262 -13.62 -27.73 52.55
C ALA A 262 -12.71 -28.97 52.52
N ILE A 263 -11.38 -28.81 52.54
CA ILE A 263 -10.46 -29.95 52.62
C ILE A 263 -10.65 -30.77 53.91
N ASN A 264 -11.17 -30.17 54.97
CA ASN A 264 -11.43 -30.83 56.25
C ASN A 264 -12.76 -31.59 56.25
N THR A 265 -13.73 -31.13 55.46
CA THR A 265 -15.06 -31.70 55.36
C THR A 265 -15.24 -32.62 54.15
N MET A 266 -14.28 -32.63 53.23
CA MET A 266 -14.32 -33.45 52.01
C MET A 266 -14.05 -34.93 52.30
N ASP A 267 -14.82 -35.80 51.66
CA ASP A 267 -14.51 -37.23 51.62
C ASP A 267 -13.28 -37.49 50.73
N ARG A 268 -12.17 -37.86 51.37
CA ARG A 268 -10.90 -38.12 50.69
C ARG A 268 -10.84 -39.51 50.06
N ALA A 269 -11.76 -40.40 50.42
CA ALA A 269 -11.82 -41.76 49.89
C ALA A 269 -12.61 -41.82 48.58
N ASP A 270 -13.51 -40.86 48.31
CA ASP A 270 -14.27 -40.77 47.06
C ASP A 270 -13.48 -39.99 45.99
N PRO A 271 -13.07 -40.64 44.88
CA PRO A 271 -12.38 -39.97 43.79
C PRO A 271 -13.20 -38.83 43.15
N ASN A 272 -14.53 -38.91 43.15
CA ASN A 272 -15.39 -37.89 42.56
C ASN A 272 -15.43 -36.62 43.44
N ALA A 273 -15.39 -36.77 44.77
CA ALA A 273 -15.30 -35.64 45.69
C ALA A 273 -13.95 -34.93 45.57
N VAL A 274 -12.85 -35.69 45.44
CA VAL A 274 -11.51 -35.14 45.16
C VAL A 274 -11.47 -34.43 43.80
N GLY A 275 -12.17 -34.97 42.80
CA GLY A 275 -12.35 -34.34 41.48
C GLY A 275 -13.09 -33.01 41.56
N ALA A 276 -14.24 -32.98 42.25
CA ALA A 276 -15.02 -31.77 42.49
C ALA A 276 -14.25 -30.71 43.30
N TYR A 277 -13.38 -31.11 44.22
CA TYR A 277 -12.50 -30.16 44.92
C TYR A 277 -11.41 -29.58 44.02
N SER A 278 -10.77 -30.42 43.20
CA SER A 278 -9.65 -30.02 42.35
C SER A 278 -10.08 -29.15 41.16
N ASN A 279 -11.28 -29.39 40.64
CA ASN A 279 -11.88 -28.60 39.56
C ASN A 279 -13.37 -28.35 39.84
N PRO A 280 -13.69 -27.35 40.69
CA PRO A 280 -15.04 -27.18 41.22
C PRO A 280 -16.09 -26.77 40.19
N TRP A 281 -15.70 -26.19 39.06
CA TRP A 281 -16.63 -25.97 37.95
C TRP A 281 -15.88 -25.84 36.65
N THR A 282 -16.56 -25.96 35.51
CA THR A 282 -16.09 -25.55 34.19
C THR A 282 -16.99 -24.47 33.65
N LEU A 283 -16.40 -23.42 33.06
CA LEU A 283 -17.16 -22.31 32.52
C LEU A 283 -18.00 -22.79 31.33
N GLY A 284 -19.33 -22.85 31.49
CA GLY A 284 -20.26 -23.14 30.39
C GLY A 284 -20.29 -21.98 29.40
N GLN A 285 -20.13 -22.26 28.10
CA GLN A 285 -19.99 -21.24 27.06
C GLN A 285 -21.18 -21.30 26.09
N ILE A 286 -21.90 -20.19 25.91
CA ILE A 286 -22.97 -20.05 24.92
C ILE A 286 -22.61 -18.94 23.94
N ASN A 287 -22.08 -19.33 22.79
CA ASN A 287 -21.87 -18.39 21.69
C ASN A 287 -23.17 -18.24 20.88
N ILE A 288 -23.78 -17.06 20.94
CA ILE A 288 -25.05 -16.75 20.25
C ILE A 288 -24.89 -16.90 18.74
N LYS A 289 -23.74 -16.49 18.21
CA LYS A 289 -23.41 -16.60 16.80
C LYS A 289 -21.89 -16.65 16.61
N GLN A 290 -21.37 -17.86 16.46
CA GLN A 290 -19.95 -18.08 16.17
C GLN A 290 -19.57 -17.54 14.80
N THR A 291 -18.38 -16.95 14.71
CA THR A 291 -17.76 -16.56 13.45
C THR A 291 -16.37 -17.18 13.32
N ASN A 292 -15.85 -17.24 12.09
CA ASN A 292 -14.49 -17.76 11.84
C ASN A 292 -13.52 -16.63 11.49
N GLN A 293 -13.86 -15.37 11.82
CA GLN A 293 -13.06 -14.21 11.44
C GLN A 293 -12.02 -13.91 12.53
N GLY A 294 -10.75 -14.24 12.26
CA GLY A 294 -9.66 -14.09 13.21
C GLY A 294 -9.44 -12.64 13.71
N SER A 295 -8.98 -12.51 14.95
CA SER A 295 -9.00 -11.24 15.70
C SER A 295 -7.96 -10.19 15.29
N ARG A 296 -6.97 -10.53 14.46
CA ARG A 296 -5.79 -9.68 14.19
C ARG A 296 -5.67 -9.14 12.76
N ALA A 297 -6.59 -9.48 11.86
CA ALA A 297 -6.41 -9.29 10.42
C ALA A 297 -6.49 -7.84 9.91
N ILE A 298 -7.03 -6.88 10.69
CA ILE A 298 -7.29 -5.52 10.19
C ILE A 298 -6.15 -4.54 10.49
N TYR A 299 -5.44 -4.71 11.61
CA TYR A 299 -4.42 -3.78 12.09
C TYR A 299 -3.20 -3.66 11.15
N ASN A 300 -2.69 -4.80 10.66
CA ASN A 300 -1.48 -4.83 9.83
C ASN A 300 -1.78 -4.69 8.33
N THR A 301 -2.99 -5.03 7.90
CA THR A 301 -3.39 -5.00 6.49
C THR A 301 -3.74 -3.60 6.01
N LEU A 302 -4.43 -2.82 6.83
CA LEU A 302 -4.89 -1.49 6.45
C LEU A 302 -3.71 -0.53 6.24
N CYS A 303 -2.64 -0.66 7.04
CA CYS A 303 -1.41 0.08 6.85
C CYS A 303 -0.76 -0.22 5.49
N ILE A 304 -0.66 -1.49 5.12
CA ILE A 304 -0.11 -1.93 3.83
C ILE A 304 -0.95 -1.39 2.67
N ILE A 305 -2.29 -1.47 2.77
CA ILE A 305 -3.20 -0.90 1.74
C ILE A 305 -2.94 0.59 1.55
N LEU A 306 -2.86 1.36 2.64
CA LEU A 306 -2.64 2.80 2.55
C LEU A 306 -1.28 3.15 1.94
N ILE A 307 -0.22 2.40 2.25
CA ILE A 307 1.09 2.58 1.60
C ILE A 307 0.94 2.36 0.09
N LEU A 308 0.34 1.25 -0.35
CA LEU A 308 0.17 0.96 -1.78
C LEU A 308 -0.63 2.05 -2.52
N ILE A 309 -1.71 2.53 -1.89
CA ILE A 309 -2.56 3.58 -2.44
C ILE A 309 -1.81 4.91 -2.49
N GLN A 310 -1.05 5.25 -1.45
CA GLN A 310 -0.20 6.45 -1.40
C GLN A 310 0.78 6.50 -2.56
N GLU A 311 1.46 5.38 -2.84
CA GLU A 311 2.43 5.28 -3.94
C GLU A 311 1.73 5.46 -5.29
N PHE A 312 0.57 4.85 -5.49
CA PHE A 312 -0.20 4.98 -6.73
C PHE A 312 -0.64 6.44 -7.01
N PHE A 313 -1.16 7.14 -6.00
CA PHE A 313 -1.63 8.52 -6.18
C PHE A 313 -0.48 9.45 -6.56
N TYR A 314 0.69 9.30 -5.91
CA TYR A 314 1.85 10.09 -6.27
C TYR A 314 2.40 9.74 -7.65
N LEU A 315 2.45 8.46 -7.99
CA LEU A 315 2.82 7.98 -9.33
C LEU A 315 1.93 8.61 -10.42
N ALA A 316 0.62 8.63 -10.21
CA ALA A 316 -0.34 9.22 -11.15
C ALA A 316 -0.17 10.75 -11.28
N ALA A 317 0.03 11.46 -10.16
CA ALA A 317 0.36 12.89 -10.19
C ALA A 317 1.67 13.14 -10.94
N LEU A 318 2.70 12.33 -10.68
CA LEU A 318 4.00 12.40 -11.33
C LEU A 318 3.86 12.20 -12.85
N ASN A 319 3.16 11.15 -13.28
CA ASN A 319 2.90 10.87 -14.69
C ASN A 319 2.16 12.03 -15.38
N GLY A 320 1.14 12.60 -14.74
CA GLY A 320 0.42 13.77 -15.23
C GLY A 320 1.33 15.00 -15.42
N MET A 321 2.23 15.26 -14.47
CA MET A 321 3.20 16.34 -14.62
C MET A 321 4.20 16.08 -15.76
N TYR A 322 4.71 14.86 -15.90
CA TYR A 322 5.62 14.51 -17.01
C TYR A 322 4.97 14.70 -18.38
N ALA A 323 3.67 14.39 -18.50
CA ALA A 323 2.88 14.63 -19.71
C ALA A 323 2.63 16.13 -19.95
N ALA A 324 2.13 16.86 -18.94
CA ALA A 324 1.79 18.28 -19.05
C ALA A 324 3.00 19.16 -19.45
N PHE A 325 4.18 18.87 -18.92
CA PHE A 325 5.41 19.60 -19.24
C PHE A 325 6.14 19.07 -20.49
N LYS A 326 5.56 18.07 -21.19
CA LYS A 326 6.12 17.45 -22.41
C LYS A 326 7.56 16.95 -22.23
N PHE A 327 7.87 16.39 -21.06
CA PHE A 327 9.25 15.96 -20.76
C PHE A 327 9.67 14.74 -21.59
N TYR A 328 8.73 13.84 -21.89
CA TYR A 328 8.99 12.68 -22.76
C TYR A 328 9.31 13.06 -24.21
N GLU A 329 8.94 14.27 -24.65
CA GLU A 329 9.22 14.84 -25.98
C GLU A 329 10.55 15.62 -26.01
N ARG A 330 10.96 16.22 -24.89
CA ARG A 330 12.06 17.20 -24.88
C ARG A 330 13.36 16.68 -24.29
N LEU A 331 13.32 15.80 -23.30
CA LEU A 331 14.50 15.38 -22.54
C LEU A 331 15.03 14.01 -22.96
N TYR A 332 16.35 13.83 -22.78
CA TYR A 332 16.97 12.52 -22.97
C TYR A 332 16.45 11.48 -21.96
N PRO A 333 16.12 10.24 -22.39
CA PRO A 333 15.52 9.21 -21.53
C PRO A 333 16.33 8.89 -20.27
N HIS A 334 17.66 8.76 -20.36
CA HIS A 334 18.51 8.45 -19.21
C HIS A 334 18.41 9.48 -18.07
N ARG A 335 18.14 10.75 -18.40
CA ARG A 335 17.96 11.81 -17.40
C ARG A 335 16.59 11.74 -16.76
N ILE A 336 15.56 11.44 -17.56
CA ILE A 336 14.20 11.22 -17.05
C ILE A 336 14.21 10.06 -16.07
N VAL A 337 14.88 8.94 -16.40
CA VAL A 337 15.05 7.81 -15.48
C VAL A 337 15.70 8.23 -14.18
N ALA A 338 16.85 8.91 -14.23
CA ALA A 338 17.58 9.33 -13.04
C ALA A 338 16.72 10.24 -12.13
N PHE A 339 16.03 11.23 -12.71
CA PHE A 339 15.13 12.10 -11.94
C PHE A 339 13.93 11.34 -11.39
N ARG A 340 13.34 10.42 -12.17
CA ARG A 340 12.18 9.62 -11.74
C ARG A 340 12.54 8.72 -10.57
N PHE A 341 13.68 8.04 -10.62
CA PHE A 341 14.16 7.19 -9.51
C PHE A 341 14.52 7.99 -8.27
N ALA A 342 15.16 9.16 -8.43
CA ALA A 342 15.46 10.02 -7.28
C ALA A 342 14.17 10.56 -6.61
N ILE A 343 13.18 10.96 -7.41
CA ILE A 343 11.90 11.46 -6.92
C ILE A 343 11.10 10.33 -6.24
N SER A 344 11.03 9.14 -6.86
CA SER A 344 10.29 8.02 -6.26
C SER A 344 10.96 7.53 -4.97
N ALA A 345 12.27 7.32 -4.98
CA ALA A 345 13.00 6.91 -3.78
C ALA A 345 12.84 7.93 -2.64
N GLY A 346 12.93 9.24 -2.95
CA GLY A 346 12.72 10.31 -1.98
C GLY A 346 11.30 10.39 -1.44
N TYR A 347 10.29 10.19 -2.29
CA TYR A 347 8.89 10.17 -1.87
C TYR A 347 8.59 8.97 -0.96
N CYS A 348 9.00 7.76 -1.36
CA CYS A 348 8.83 6.57 -0.54
C CYS A 348 9.63 6.66 0.78
N PHE A 349 10.78 7.34 0.79
CA PHE A 349 11.61 7.53 1.99
C PHE A 349 10.92 8.40 3.04
N VAL A 350 10.33 9.52 2.63
CA VAL A 350 9.53 10.38 3.53
C VAL A 350 8.19 9.72 3.85
N GLY A 351 7.56 9.06 2.87
CA GLY A 351 6.40 8.16 2.99
C GLY A 351 6.50 7.23 4.18
N SER A 352 7.48 6.33 4.09
CA SER A 352 7.81 5.33 5.11
C SER A 352 8.21 5.95 6.46
N LEU A 353 8.87 7.11 6.47
CA LEU A 353 9.18 7.82 7.71
C LEU A 353 7.91 8.25 8.42
N CYS A 354 6.93 8.81 7.72
CA CYS A 354 5.65 9.21 8.29
C CYS A 354 4.87 8.03 8.84
N VAL A 355 4.85 6.88 8.15
CA VAL A 355 4.23 5.65 8.65
C VAL A 355 4.90 5.19 9.93
N THR A 356 6.24 5.09 9.91
CA THR A 356 7.02 4.62 11.06
C THR A 356 6.90 5.59 12.24
N ALA A 357 6.91 6.90 11.98
CA ALA A 357 6.69 7.92 13.01
C ALA A 357 5.30 7.78 13.63
N ALA A 358 4.25 7.56 12.83
CA ALA A 358 2.91 7.35 13.36
C ALA A 358 2.84 6.10 14.26
N ILE A 359 3.44 4.97 13.85
CA ILE A 359 3.54 3.76 14.69
C ILE A 359 4.19 4.08 16.04
N TRP A 360 5.29 4.86 16.05
CA TRP A 360 6.00 5.20 17.28
C TRP A 360 5.28 6.21 18.17
N ILE A 361 4.55 7.16 17.58
CA ILE A 361 3.72 8.12 18.33
C ILE A 361 2.62 7.38 19.10
N PHE A 362 2.01 6.37 18.49
CA PHE A 362 0.87 5.63 19.05
C PHE A 362 1.24 4.27 19.66
N LYS A 363 2.52 4.03 19.96
CA LYS A 363 3.01 2.72 20.45
C LYS A 363 2.52 2.31 21.84
N ASP A 364 1.84 3.19 22.59
CA ASP A 364 1.18 2.94 23.88
C ASP A 364 1.85 1.88 24.78
N GLY A 365 2.99 2.22 25.41
CA GLY A 365 3.69 1.32 26.32
C GLY A 365 4.43 0.15 25.66
N TRP A 366 4.38 -0.01 24.34
CA TRP A 366 5.12 -1.04 23.62
C TRP A 366 6.64 -0.79 23.72
N GLU A 367 7.37 -1.79 24.22
CA GLU A 367 8.82 -1.78 24.47
C GLU A 367 9.64 -1.95 23.19
N VAL A 368 9.39 -1.11 22.18
CA VAL A 368 10.23 -1.01 20.98
C VAL A 368 11.19 0.18 21.05
N GLY A 369 12.47 -0.09 20.80
CA GLY A 369 13.58 0.86 20.92
C GLY A 369 13.83 1.71 19.66
N GLY A 370 14.74 2.68 19.78
CA GLY A 370 15.13 3.56 18.66
C GLY A 370 15.92 2.85 17.55
N GLY A 371 16.64 1.77 17.87
CA GLY A 371 17.29 0.95 16.84
C GLY A 371 16.28 0.24 15.94
N GLN A 372 15.21 -0.31 16.54
CA GLN A 372 14.11 -0.93 15.81
C GLN A 372 13.37 0.08 14.94
N PHE A 373 13.24 1.35 15.37
CA PHE A 373 12.68 2.42 14.54
C PHE A 373 13.41 2.56 13.22
N MET A 374 14.74 2.65 13.24
CA MET A 374 15.54 2.86 12.03
C MET A 374 15.43 1.68 11.07
N VAL A 375 15.48 0.44 11.59
CA VAL A 375 15.39 -0.76 10.73
C VAL A 375 13.96 -0.96 10.20
N THR A 376 12.93 -0.69 11.02
CA THR A 376 11.53 -0.69 10.55
C THR A 376 11.33 0.34 9.44
N TRP A 377 11.86 1.56 9.62
CA TRP A 377 11.77 2.60 8.60
C TRP A 377 12.43 2.16 7.28
N MET A 378 13.64 1.61 7.32
CA MET A 378 14.33 1.15 6.11
C MET A 378 13.60 -0.03 5.44
N ALA A 379 13.01 -0.95 6.21
CA ALA A 379 12.20 -2.04 5.67
C ALA A 379 10.92 -1.53 4.97
N VAL A 380 10.21 -0.59 5.60
CA VAL A 380 9.01 0.03 5.01
C VAL A 380 9.38 0.88 3.80
N TRP A 381 10.52 1.56 3.81
CA TRP A 381 11.02 2.32 2.66
C TRP A 381 11.27 1.41 1.45
N LEU A 382 12.00 0.30 1.64
CA LEU A 382 12.25 -0.66 0.57
C LEU A 382 10.93 -1.23 0.02
N PHE A 383 10.00 -1.60 0.91
CA PHE A 383 8.68 -2.06 0.51
C PHE A 383 7.88 -1.02 -0.29
N ALA A 384 7.86 0.24 0.17
CA ALA A 384 7.16 1.32 -0.52
C ALA A 384 7.76 1.56 -1.91
N HIS A 385 9.08 1.56 -2.03
CA HIS A 385 9.77 1.79 -3.29
C HIS A 385 9.59 0.64 -4.29
N VAL A 386 9.69 -0.61 -3.82
CA VAL A 386 9.34 -1.81 -4.61
C VAL A 386 7.93 -1.68 -5.20
N ASN A 387 6.95 -1.31 -4.38
CA ASN A 387 5.58 -1.19 -4.85
C ASN A 387 5.39 0.00 -5.79
N PHE A 388 6.05 1.14 -5.54
CA PHE A 388 6.05 2.26 -6.47
C PHE A 388 6.55 1.81 -7.86
N LEU A 389 7.63 1.03 -7.91
CA LEU A 389 8.18 0.51 -9.17
C LEU A 389 7.25 -0.50 -9.85
N VAL A 390 6.66 -1.44 -9.11
CA VAL A 390 5.69 -2.39 -9.69
C VAL A 390 4.48 -1.65 -10.26
N LEU A 391 3.95 -0.66 -9.53
CA LEU A 391 2.86 0.18 -10.01
C LEU A 391 3.27 0.99 -11.23
N ASP A 392 4.50 1.53 -11.28
CA ASP A 392 5.02 2.21 -12.47
C ASP A 392 5.05 1.27 -13.68
N VAL A 393 5.54 0.04 -13.51
CA VAL A 393 5.52 -0.99 -14.54
C VAL A 393 4.09 -1.27 -15.01
N ILE A 394 3.13 -1.46 -14.10
CA ILE A 394 1.71 -1.63 -14.47
C ILE A 394 1.24 -0.46 -15.33
N THR A 395 1.53 0.79 -14.95
CA THR A 395 1.11 1.98 -15.72
C THR A 395 1.79 2.14 -17.09
N VAL A 396 2.92 1.47 -17.33
CA VAL A 396 3.60 1.47 -18.64
C VAL A 396 3.07 0.35 -19.54
N TRP A 397 2.90 -0.85 -18.99
CA TRP A 397 2.71 -2.06 -19.78
C TRP A 397 1.24 -2.43 -19.95
N VAL A 398 0.37 -1.99 -19.04
CA VAL A 398 -1.08 -2.20 -19.11
C VAL A 398 -1.74 -1.02 -19.82
N PRO A 399 -2.68 -1.25 -20.76
CA PRO A 399 -3.46 -0.18 -21.36
C PRO A 399 -4.21 0.63 -20.28
N LEU A 400 -4.35 1.96 -20.47
CA LEU A 400 -4.91 2.87 -19.46
C LEU A 400 -6.23 2.37 -18.85
N SER A 401 -7.14 1.88 -19.69
CA SER A 401 -8.47 1.41 -19.28
C SER A 401 -8.43 0.24 -18.29
N PHE A 402 -7.34 -0.52 -18.26
CA PHE A 402 -7.16 -1.69 -17.40
C PHE A 402 -6.19 -1.45 -16.23
N VAL A 403 -5.55 -0.26 -16.15
CA VAL A 403 -4.68 0.10 -15.02
C VAL A 403 -5.40 -0.03 -13.67
N PRO A 404 -6.66 0.40 -13.49
CA PRO A 404 -7.38 0.20 -12.23
C PRO A 404 -7.55 -1.28 -11.85
N LEU A 405 -7.77 -2.17 -12.84
CA LEU A 405 -7.88 -3.62 -12.58
C LEU A 405 -6.55 -4.19 -12.12
N GLY A 406 -5.44 -3.77 -12.75
CA GLY A 406 -4.08 -4.15 -12.34
C GLY A 406 -3.75 -3.69 -10.93
N LEU A 407 -4.08 -2.44 -10.60
CA LEU A 407 -3.89 -1.86 -9.26
C LEU A 407 -4.65 -2.65 -8.19
N ILE A 408 -5.96 -2.85 -8.38
CA ILE A 408 -6.80 -3.56 -7.40
C ILE A 408 -6.31 -4.99 -7.23
N THR A 409 -5.97 -5.68 -8.33
CA THR A 409 -5.43 -7.04 -8.27
C THR A 409 -4.13 -7.08 -7.46
N TRP A 410 -3.20 -6.16 -7.73
CA TRP A 410 -1.92 -6.10 -7.01
C TRP A 410 -2.10 -5.84 -5.51
N ILE A 411 -3.00 -4.93 -5.13
CA ILE A 411 -3.32 -4.63 -3.73
C ILE A 411 -3.90 -5.87 -3.05
N VAL A 412 -4.92 -6.50 -3.64
CA VAL A 412 -5.60 -7.65 -3.03
C VAL A 412 -4.64 -8.82 -2.85
N LEU A 413 -3.76 -9.10 -3.82
CA LEU A 413 -2.77 -10.16 -3.71
C LEU A 413 -1.81 -9.91 -2.54
N ASN A 414 -1.27 -8.70 -2.43
CA ASN A 414 -0.36 -8.32 -1.33
C ASN A 414 -1.06 -8.43 0.03
N VAL A 415 -2.28 -7.93 0.17
CA VAL A 415 -3.03 -8.00 1.43
C VAL A 415 -3.36 -9.44 1.79
N ALA A 416 -3.82 -10.25 0.83
CA ALA A 416 -4.17 -11.65 1.07
C ALA A 416 -3.00 -12.46 1.63
N SER A 417 -1.75 -12.12 1.26
CA SER A 417 -0.55 -12.78 1.75
C SER A 417 -0.24 -12.58 3.24
N ILE A 418 -0.91 -11.63 3.91
CA ILE A 418 -0.66 -11.29 5.33
C ILE A 418 -1.91 -11.38 6.20
N LEU A 419 -3.04 -11.86 5.65
CA LEU A 419 -4.30 -12.00 6.41
C LEU A 419 -4.24 -13.12 7.45
N LEU A 420 -3.57 -14.22 7.11
CA LEU A 420 -3.45 -15.42 7.92
C LEU A 420 -2.03 -15.99 7.80
N PRO A 421 -1.50 -16.65 8.85
CA PRO A 421 -0.28 -17.42 8.74
C PRO A 421 -0.44 -18.53 7.70
N PHE A 422 0.60 -18.81 6.91
CA PHE A 422 0.50 -19.78 5.82
C PHE A 422 0.20 -21.21 6.27
N ASP A 423 0.47 -21.55 7.54
CA ASP A 423 0.06 -22.82 8.15
C ASP A 423 -1.46 -23.06 8.08
N LEU A 424 -2.26 -22.00 8.05
CA LEU A 424 -3.72 -22.04 7.97
C LEU A 424 -4.26 -21.86 6.55
N VAL A 425 -3.41 -21.43 5.61
CA VAL A 425 -3.82 -21.08 4.26
C VAL A 425 -3.79 -22.34 3.38
N PRO A 426 -4.72 -22.53 2.43
CA PRO A 426 -4.63 -23.64 1.49
C PRO A 426 -3.32 -23.62 0.69
N GLY A 427 -2.75 -24.81 0.45
CA GLY A 427 -1.43 -24.97 -0.21
C GLY A 427 -1.26 -24.22 -1.53
N PHE A 428 -2.34 -24.05 -2.31
CA PHE A 428 -2.32 -23.28 -3.55
C PHE A 428 -1.82 -21.84 -3.37
N TYR A 429 -2.17 -21.15 -2.27
CA TYR A 429 -1.84 -19.74 -2.07
C TYR A 429 -0.45 -19.51 -1.46
N HIS A 430 0.34 -20.57 -1.22
CA HIS A 430 1.69 -20.45 -0.66
C HIS A 430 2.67 -19.71 -1.59
N TRP A 431 2.35 -19.56 -2.88
CA TRP A 431 3.16 -18.68 -3.76
C TRP A 431 3.22 -17.23 -3.25
N GLY A 432 2.30 -16.84 -2.36
CA GLY A 432 2.30 -15.54 -1.69
C GLY A 432 3.57 -15.24 -0.88
N TYR A 433 4.42 -16.23 -0.57
CA TYR A 433 5.78 -15.99 -0.05
C TYR A 433 6.61 -15.08 -0.95
N ALA A 434 6.34 -15.08 -2.27
CA ALA A 434 7.03 -14.21 -3.22
C ALA A 434 6.50 -12.77 -3.25
N LEU A 435 5.43 -12.45 -2.51
CA LEU A 435 4.82 -11.12 -2.53
C LEU A 435 5.54 -10.15 -1.58
N PRO A 436 5.72 -8.88 -1.99
CA PRO A 436 6.41 -7.88 -1.15
C PRO A 436 5.77 -7.67 0.22
N ALA A 437 4.44 -7.73 0.33
CA ALA A 437 3.74 -7.51 1.60
C ALA A 437 4.03 -8.60 2.63
N HIS A 438 4.06 -9.88 2.23
CA HIS A 438 4.50 -10.96 3.11
C HIS A 438 5.93 -10.73 3.59
N CYS A 439 6.84 -10.42 2.67
CA CYS A 439 8.26 -10.26 2.98
C CYS A 439 8.52 -9.10 3.96
N VAL A 440 7.87 -7.95 3.77
CA VAL A 440 8.00 -6.82 4.72
C VAL A 440 7.35 -7.13 6.06
N TYR A 441 6.21 -7.82 6.07
CA TYR A 441 5.52 -8.20 7.29
C TYR A 441 6.35 -9.17 8.14
N SER A 442 6.87 -10.24 7.54
CA SER A 442 7.75 -11.19 8.23
C SER A 442 9.04 -10.53 8.71
N THR A 443 9.60 -9.59 7.93
CA THR A 443 10.75 -8.77 8.35
C THR A 443 10.43 -7.85 9.54
N GLN A 444 9.24 -7.24 9.57
CA GLN A 444 8.79 -6.41 10.70
C GLN A 444 8.62 -7.26 11.96
N LEU A 445 8.04 -8.46 11.85
CA LEU A 445 7.95 -9.40 12.97
C LEU A 445 9.33 -9.75 13.52
N ASP A 446 10.32 -9.98 12.67
CA ASP A 446 11.70 -10.25 13.08
C ASP A 446 12.29 -9.06 13.86
N ILE A 447 12.15 -7.84 13.33
CA ILE A 447 12.63 -6.61 13.96
C ILE A 447 11.97 -6.41 15.33
N TRP A 448 10.64 -6.49 15.40
CA TRP A 448 9.87 -6.18 16.60
C TRP A 448 9.96 -7.25 17.68
N SER A 449 10.16 -8.50 17.29
CA SER A 449 10.38 -9.61 18.23
C SER A 449 11.83 -9.73 18.72
N GLY A 450 12.74 -8.86 18.23
CA GLY A 450 14.15 -8.91 18.61
C GLY A 450 14.91 -10.09 17.98
N GLY A 451 14.49 -10.58 16.82
CA GLY A 451 15.17 -11.64 16.08
C GLY A 451 14.53 -13.04 16.21
N CYS A 452 13.32 -13.16 16.77
CA CYS A 452 12.67 -14.46 16.95
C CYS A 452 12.05 -15.02 15.66
N ASN A 453 12.01 -14.26 14.56
CA ASN A 453 11.42 -14.67 13.29
C ASN A 453 12.44 -14.56 12.14
N ASN A 454 13.51 -15.36 12.22
CA ASN A 454 14.66 -15.23 11.32
C ASN A 454 14.41 -15.79 9.91
N GLU A 455 13.57 -15.08 9.16
CA GLU A 455 13.30 -15.33 7.74
C GLU A 455 13.91 -14.25 6.83
N LEU A 456 14.77 -13.39 7.40
CA LEU A 456 15.40 -12.28 6.67
C LEU A 456 16.18 -12.75 5.44
N HIS A 457 16.77 -13.94 5.52
CA HIS A 457 17.51 -14.59 4.44
C HIS A 457 16.63 -14.97 3.23
N VAL A 458 15.31 -15.07 3.40
CA VAL A 458 14.34 -15.28 2.31
C VAL A 458 13.69 -13.96 1.92
N ASN A 459 13.24 -13.18 2.90
CA ASN A 459 12.46 -11.97 2.68
C ASN A 459 13.23 -10.87 1.93
N LEU A 460 14.48 -10.57 2.34
CA LEU A 460 15.25 -9.50 1.71
C LEU A 460 15.61 -9.81 0.25
N PRO A 461 16.12 -11.01 -0.11
CA PRO A 461 16.39 -11.32 -1.50
C PRO A 461 15.16 -11.19 -2.41
N VAL A 462 13.97 -11.58 -1.92
CA VAL A 462 12.72 -11.41 -2.68
C VAL A 462 12.41 -9.93 -2.89
N LEU A 463 12.49 -9.09 -1.85
CA LEU A 463 12.27 -7.64 -1.98
C LEU A 463 13.29 -7.00 -2.95
N PHE A 464 14.57 -7.37 -2.85
CA PHE A 464 15.60 -6.88 -3.78
C PHE A 464 15.42 -7.38 -5.21
N ALA A 465 14.89 -8.59 -5.41
CA ALA A 465 14.57 -9.10 -6.74
C ALA A 465 13.43 -8.28 -7.39
N TRP A 466 12.39 -7.93 -6.61
CA TRP A 466 11.34 -7.02 -7.07
C TRP A 466 11.86 -5.61 -7.32
N GLU A 467 12.73 -5.08 -6.45
CA GLU A 467 13.37 -3.77 -6.61
C GLU A 467 14.16 -3.71 -7.92
N LEU A 468 15.07 -4.68 -8.13
CA LEU A 468 15.92 -4.72 -9.32
C LEU A 468 15.11 -4.92 -10.60
N SER A 469 14.14 -5.84 -10.60
CA SER A 469 13.27 -6.06 -11.76
C SER A 469 12.40 -4.82 -12.05
N GLY A 470 11.88 -4.15 -11.03
CA GLY A 470 11.14 -2.90 -11.13
C GLY A 470 11.97 -1.77 -11.73
N LEU A 471 13.23 -1.59 -11.28
CA LEU A 471 14.15 -0.60 -11.84
C LEU A 471 14.45 -0.88 -13.32
N VAL A 472 14.73 -2.13 -13.69
CA VAL A 472 15.00 -2.52 -15.08
C VAL A 472 13.78 -2.28 -15.97
N LEU A 473 12.59 -2.71 -15.54
CA LEU A 473 11.36 -2.56 -16.30
C LEU A 473 10.89 -1.09 -16.39
N SER A 474 11.08 -0.29 -15.34
CA SER A 474 10.81 1.15 -15.37
C SER A 474 11.80 1.89 -16.27
N TYR A 475 13.08 1.52 -16.27
CA TYR A 475 14.07 2.03 -17.23
C TYR A 475 13.61 1.80 -18.68
N LEU A 476 13.25 0.55 -19.02
CA LEU A 476 12.69 0.22 -20.33
C LEU A 476 11.39 0.98 -20.61
N GLY A 477 10.56 1.16 -19.58
CA GLY A 477 9.30 1.87 -19.67
C GLY A 477 9.44 3.36 -19.99
N VAL A 478 10.45 4.03 -19.47
CA VAL A 478 10.76 5.42 -19.84
C VAL A 478 11.18 5.52 -21.30
N HIS A 479 12.02 4.59 -21.78
CA HIS A 479 12.39 4.54 -23.22
C HIS A 479 11.16 4.31 -24.10
N ARG A 480 10.26 3.41 -23.68
CA ARG A 480 8.98 3.17 -24.34
C ARG A 480 8.12 4.45 -24.38
N ARG A 481 7.91 5.13 -23.24
CA ARG A 481 7.15 6.39 -23.17
C ARG A 481 7.75 7.47 -24.06
N CYS A 482 9.07 7.63 -24.05
CA CYS A 482 9.78 8.58 -24.91
C CYS A 482 9.64 8.27 -26.41
N HIS A 483 9.63 7.00 -26.79
CA HIS A 483 9.42 6.58 -28.17
C HIS A 483 8.00 6.90 -28.65
N TYR A 484 6.98 6.51 -27.89
CA TYR A 484 5.59 6.80 -28.23
C TYR A 484 5.25 8.30 -28.15
N ALA A 485 5.93 9.08 -27.30
CA ALA A 485 5.78 10.53 -27.25
C ALA A 485 6.17 11.21 -28.58
N VAL A 486 7.27 10.76 -29.20
CA VAL A 486 7.72 11.30 -30.49
C VAL A 486 6.71 10.96 -31.59
N ILE A 487 6.23 9.72 -31.62
CA ILE A 487 5.18 9.29 -32.58
C ILE A 487 3.90 10.12 -32.40
N ALA A 488 3.52 10.40 -31.16
CA ALA A 488 2.35 11.21 -30.84
C ALA A 488 2.49 12.66 -31.31
N GLN A 489 3.67 13.26 -31.09
CA GLN A 489 3.95 14.62 -31.51
C GLN A 489 3.88 14.74 -33.04
N GLU A 490 4.49 13.80 -33.76
CA GLU A 490 4.45 13.80 -35.23
C GLU A 490 3.03 13.60 -35.78
N ALA A 491 2.24 12.73 -35.16
CA ALA A 491 0.84 12.56 -35.51
C ALA A 491 0.03 13.86 -35.28
N GLN A 492 0.29 14.59 -34.20
CA GLN A 492 -0.32 15.90 -33.94
C GLN A 492 0.12 16.96 -34.96
N GLU A 493 1.41 17.01 -35.31
CA GLU A 493 1.91 17.92 -36.33
C GLU A 493 1.34 17.60 -37.71
N HIS A 494 1.17 16.31 -38.04
CA HIS A 494 0.53 15.89 -39.28
C HIS A 494 -0.93 16.36 -39.34
N GLN A 495 -1.70 16.13 -38.26
CA GLN A 495 -3.09 16.63 -38.16
C GLN A 495 -3.18 18.13 -38.34
N PHE A 496 -2.27 18.89 -37.73
CA PHE A 496 -2.27 20.33 -37.83
C PHE A 496 -1.98 20.78 -39.25
N ARG A 497 -1.04 20.13 -39.94
CA ARG A 497 -0.72 20.41 -41.35
C ARG A 497 -1.87 20.06 -42.28
N GLU A 498 -2.52 18.92 -42.10
CA GLU A 498 -3.72 18.53 -42.88
C GLU A 498 -4.84 19.55 -42.69
N LYS A 499 -5.18 19.90 -41.44
CA LYS A 499 -6.22 20.91 -41.17
C LYS A 499 -5.90 22.27 -41.75
N LEU A 500 -4.63 22.68 -41.74
CA LEU A 500 -4.20 23.93 -42.35
C LEU A 500 -4.33 23.88 -43.87
N GLN A 501 -3.99 22.76 -44.49
CA GLN A 501 -4.16 22.56 -45.94
C GLN A 501 -5.64 22.57 -46.34
N ASP A 502 -6.49 21.85 -45.61
CA ASP A 502 -7.94 21.83 -45.83
C ASP A 502 -8.54 23.24 -45.70
N ALA A 503 -8.13 24.01 -44.68
CA ALA A 503 -8.57 25.39 -44.49
C ALA A 503 -8.12 26.31 -45.64
N LEU A 504 -6.90 26.16 -46.14
CA LEU A 504 -6.39 26.93 -47.28
C LEU A 504 -7.10 26.58 -48.59
N VAL A 505 -7.42 25.31 -48.81
CA VAL A 505 -8.21 24.88 -49.99
C VAL A 505 -9.62 25.46 -49.92
N PHE A 506 -10.25 25.43 -48.74
CA PHE A 506 -11.56 26.05 -48.52
C PHE A 506 -11.55 27.56 -48.78
N GLU A 507 -10.54 28.29 -48.30
CA GLU A 507 -10.41 29.73 -48.59
C GLU A 507 -10.23 30.00 -50.09
N LYS A 508 -9.40 29.22 -50.78
CA LYS A 508 -9.23 29.35 -52.24
C LYS A 508 -10.52 29.08 -53.01
N LYS A 509 -11.30 28.07 -52.63
CA LYS A 509 -12.63 27.81 -53.23
C LYS A 509 -13.56 28.99 -53.01
N ARG A 510 -13.64 29.50 -51.77
CA ARG A 510 -14.46 30.67 -51.43
C ARG A 510 -14.04 31.94 -52.20
N ASP A 511 -12.75 32.15 -52.41
CA ASP A 511 -12.25 33.29 -53.19
C ASP A 511 -12.51 33.12 -54.69
N ALA A 512 -12.43 31.88 -55.21
CA ALA A 512 -12.82 31.54 -56.57
C ALA A 512 -14.32 31.81 -56.79
N GLU A 513 -15.20 31.39 -55.87
CA GLU A 513 -16.63 31.71 -55.90
C GLU A 513 -16.88 33.22 -55.88
N ARG A 514 -16.22 33.98 -54.99
CA ARG A 514 -16.36 35.46 -54.99
C ARG A 514 -15.88 36.08 -56.29
N SER A 515 -14.85 35.51 -56.93
CA SER A 515 -14.36 35.98 -58.21
C SER A 515 -15.33 35.65 -59.34
N LYS A 516 -15.92 34.45 -59.35
CA LYS A 516 -17.00 34.03 -60.27
C LYS A 516 -18.23 34.92 -60.09
N GLU A 517 -18.69 35.16 -58.87
CA GLU A 517 -19.78 36.09 -58.53
C GLU A 517 -19.50 37.51 -59.04
N ARG A 518 -18.28 38.02 -58.85
CA ARG A 518 -17.87 39.35 -59.37
C ARG A 518 -17.81 39.39 -60.89
N ALA A 519 -17.41 38.31 -61.54
CA ALA A 519 -17.40 38.19 -63.00
C ALA A 519 -18.84 38.14 -63.55
N ARG A 520 -19.71 37.29 -62.98
CA ARG A 520 -21.15 37.24 -63.28
C ARG A 520 -21.83 38.59 -63.10
N ARG A 521 -21.54 39.32 -62.02
CA ARG A 521 -22.07 40.70 -61.82
C ARG A 521 -21.56 41.69 -62.85
N LYS A 522 -20.34 41.54 -63.36
CA LYS A 522 -19.78 42.38 -64.43
C LYS A 522 -20.40 42.04 -65.78
N GLU A 523 -20.59 40.77 -66.08
CA GLU A 523 -21.25 40.32 -67.32
C GLU A 523 -22.73 40.71 -67.35
N ALA A 524 -23.46 40.56 -66.24
CA ALA A 524 -24.83 41.05 -66.10
C ALA A 524 -24.96 42.59 -66.21
N ALA A 525 -23.90 43.34 -65.93
CA ALA A 525 -23.86 44.79 -66.11
C ALA A 525 -23.51 45.22 -67.56
N VAL A 526 -22.96 44.32 -68.37
CA VAL A 526 -22.55 44.58 -69.76
C VAL A 526 -23.55 43.99 -70.77
N GLY A 527 -24.29 42.95 -70.38
CA GLY A 527 -25.32 42.29 -71.19
C GLY A 527 -26.74 42.82 -70.94
N ALA A 528 -27.01 44.08 -71.27
CA ALA A 528 -28.32 44.42 -71.79
C ALA A 528 -28.30 44.17 -73.30
N VAL A 529 -28.65 42.95 -73.72
CA VAL A 529 -29.26 42.57 -75.01
C VAL A 529 -29.20 41.04 -75.19
N THR A 530 -30.39 40.52 -75.51
CA THR A 530 -30.86 39.16 -75.83
C THR A 530 -29.89 38.13 -76.43
N THR A 531 -29.81 36.97 -75.77
CA THR A 531 -29.95 35.62 -76.36
C THR A 531 -30.27 34.61 -75.25
N GLU A 532 -31.53 34.23 -75.07
CA GLU A 532 -31.98 33.54 -73.83
C GLU A 532 -31.93 32.00 -73.82
N ASP A 533 -31.73 31.29 -74.93
CA ASP A 533 -32.00 29.84 -74.92
C ASP A 533 -30.80 28.91 -75.21
N ARG A 534 -29.67 29.43 -75.73
CA ARG A 534 -28.51 28.56 -76.07
C ARG A 534 -27.37 28.59 -75.06
N GLU A 535 -27.30 29.62 -74.23
CA GLU A 535 -26.32 29.72 -73.16
C GLU A 535 -26.77 28.91 -71.93
N ARG A 536 -28.09 28.78 -71.68
CA ARG A 536 -28.65 28.03 -70.55
C ARG A 536 -28.32 26.53 -70.54
N GLU A 537 -28.37 25.86 -71.69
CA GLU A 537 -28.12 24.41 -71.78
C GLU A 537 -26.62 24.05 -71.66
N GLU A 538 -25.71 24.89 -72.16
CA GLU A 538 -24.26 24.69 -71.97
C GLU A 538 -23.81 25.10 -70.57
N GLU A 539 -24.39 26.15 -69.97
CA GLU A 539 -24.10 26.56 -68.59
C GLU A 539 -24.59 25.50 -67.58
N GLU A 540 -25.80 24.93 -67.74
CA GLU A 540 -26.30 23.84 -66.87
C GLU A 540 -25.50 22.54 -67.02
N ALA A 541 -24.99 22.23 -68.21
CA ALA A 541 -24.15 21.06 -68.44
C ALA A 541 -22.76 21.20 -67.80
N ILE A 542 -22.18 22.40 -67.81
CA ILE A 542 -20.89 22.69 -67.17
C ILE A 542 -21.04 22.77 -65.64
N ASP A 543 -22.10 23.43 -65.13
CA ASP A 543 -22.36 23.52 -63.67
C ASP A 543 -22.63 22.13 -63.08
N SER A 544 -23.35 21.26 -63.79
CA SER A 544 -23.63 19.89 -63.33
C SER A 544 -22.41 18.96 -63.39
N ALA A 545 -21.48 19.19 -64.32
CA ALA A 545 -20.20 18.48 -64.36
C ALA A 545 -19.25 18.96 -63.25
N GLU A 546 -19.13 20.28 -63.04
CA GLU A 546 -18.35 20.85 -61.93
C GLU A 546 -18.90 20.40 -60.58
N ALA A 547 -20.22 20.38 -60.38
CA ALA A 547 -20.84 19.95 -59.13
C ALA A 547 -20.61 18.46 -58.83
N ARG A 548 -20.60 17.60 -59.86
CA ARG A 548 -20.29 16.16 -59.70
C ARG A 548 -18.83 15.92 -59.36
N ASP A 549 -17.91 16.62 -60.03
CA ASP A 549 -16.48 16.54 -59.72
C ASP A 549 -16.20 17.08 -58.30
N GLU A 550 -16.99 18.05 -57.84
CA GLU A 550 -16.89 18.58 -56.48
C GLU A 550 -17.42 17.60 -55.42
N GLU A 551 -18.55 16.94 -55.68
CA GLU A 551 -19.08 15.88 -54.80
C GLU A 551 -18.16 14.66 -54.73
N ASP A 552 -17.57 14.23 -55.85
CA ASP A 552 -16.63 13.11 -55.89
C ASP A 552 -15.33 13.44 -55.16
N MET A 553 -14.81 14.67 -55.30
CA MET A 553 -13.67 15.13 -54.50
C MET A 553 -14.00 15.15 -53.00
N ASP A 554 -15.16 15.70 -52.61
CA ASP A 554 -15.58 15.77 -51.21
C ASP A 554 -15.81 14.38 -50.60
N ALA A 555 -16.34 13.43 -51.38
CA ALA A 555 -16.51 12.04 -50.98
C ALA A 555 -15.16 11.34 -50.75
N GLU A 556 -14.17 11.59 -51.61
CA GLU A 556 -12.83 11.03 -51.46
C GLU A 556 -12.08 11.67 -50.28
N LEU A 557 -12.23 12.98 -50.07
CA LEU A 557 -11.68 13.70 -48.90
C LEU A 557 -12.27 13.15 -47.60
N ARG A 558 -13.58 12.88 -47.55
CA ARG A 558 -14.22 12.24 -46.40
C ARG A 558 -13.71 10.82 -46.16
N ARG A 559 -13.45 10.04 -47.21
CA ARG A 559 -12.84 8.70 -47.09
C ARG A 559 -11.42 8.77 -46.54
N GLU A 560 -10.57 9.64 -47.05
CA GLU A 560 -9.21 9.80 -46.55
C GLU A 560 -9.18 10.35 -45.12
N GLN A 561 -10.04 11.33 -44.79
CA GLN A 561 -10.22 11.79 -43.41
C GLN A 561 -10.69 10.66 -42.48
N SER A 562 -11.54 9.73 -42.96
CA SER A 562 -11.99 8.58 -42.17
C SER A 562 -10.89 7.54 -41.93
N LYS A 563 -10.05 7.26 -42.93
CA LYS A 563 -8.88 6.37 -42.81
C LYS A 563 -7.83 6.98 -41.89
N SER A 564 -7.48 8.25 -42.10
CA SER A 564 -6.60 9.01 -41.22
C SER A 564 -7.12 8.99 -39.77
N ARG A 565 -8.42 9.25 -39.54
CA ARG A 565 -9.03 9.11 -38.20
C ARG A 565 -8.92 7.70 -37.61
N ALA A 566 -9.09 6.65 -38.41
CA ALA A 566 -8.99 5.26 -37.95
C ALA A 566 -7.55 4.87 -37.59
N GLU A 567 -6.57 5.21 -38.41
CA GLU A 567 -5.14 5.04 -38.11
C GLU A 567 -4.74 5.84 -36.88
N MET A 568 -5.24 7.07 -36.74
CA MET A 568 -4.98 7.91 -35.57
C MET A 568 -5.58 7.35 -34.29
N LYS A 569 -6.78 6.76 -34.32
CA LYS A 569 -7.36 6.08 -33.15
C LYS A 569 -6.47 4.92 -32.69
N LYS A 570 -5.80 4.25 -33.65
CA LYS A 570 -4.83 3.17 -33.43
C LYS A 570 -3.48 3.67 -32.90
N VAL A 571 -3.05 4.87 -33.29
CA VAL A 571 -1.84 5.52 -32.76
C VAL A 571 -2.10 6.09 -31.36
N GLN A 572 -3.19 6.83 -31.15
CA GLN A 572 -3.59 7.36 -29.85
C GLN A 572 -3.87 6.28 -28.81
N SER A 573 -4.43 5.12 -29.19
CA SER A 573 -4.60 4.01 -28.25
C SER A 573 -3.27 3.45 -27.74
N ASN A 574 -2.18 3.64 -28.48
CA ASN A 574 -0.84 3.18 -28.12
C ASN A 574 0.01 4.26 -27.43
N VAL A 575 -0.42 5.52 -27.45
CA VAL A 575 0.25 6.65 -26.78
C VAL A 575 -0.43 6.88 -25.44
N HIS A 576 0.16 6.33 -24.39
CA HIS A 576 -0.32 6.55 -23.03
C HIS A 576 0.85 6.71 -22.05
N PHE A 577 0.76 7.70 -21.16
CA PHE A 577 1.83 8.07 -20.20
C PHE A 577 1.56 7.60 -18.76
N GLY A 578 0.55 6.78 -18.54
CA GLY A 578 0.03 6.41 -17.22
C GLY A 578 -1.18 7.27 -16.83
N PRO A 579 -1.92 6.87 -15.80
CA PRO A 579 -3.02 7.67 -15.26
C PRO A 579 -2.48 9.04 -14.83
N SER A 580 -3.22 10.09 -15.15
CA SER A 580 -2.90 11.46 -14.77
C SER A 580 -4.14 12.12 -14.19
N PHE A 581 -4.01 12.69 -12.99
CA PHE A 581 -5.02 13.63 -12.51
C PHE A 581 -4.86 14.96 -13.26
N SER A 582 -5.97 15.60 -13.60
CA SER A 582 -5.94 16.97 -14.11
C SER A 582 -5.26 17.86 -13.05
N ASN A 583 -4.26 18.63 -13.46
CA ASN A 583 -3.48 19.44 -12.52
C ASN A 583 -4.33 20.63 -12.06
N PRO A 584 -4.75 20.72 -10.77
CA PRO A 584 -5.51 21.87 -10.29
C PRO A 584 -4.66 23.15 -10.21
N PHE A 585 -3.33 23.02 -10.32
CA PHE A 585 -2.38 24.14 -10.28
C PHE A 585 -1.80 24.48 -11.67
N GLY A 586 -2.34 23.92 -12.74
CA GLY A 586 -2.08 24.40 -14.09
C GLY A 586 -2.82 25.72 -14.25
N SER A 587 -2.10 26.80 -14.52
CA SER A 587 -2.75 28.01 -15.02
C SER A 587 -3.50 27.62 -16.30
N SER A 588 -4.82 27.61 -16.23
CA SER A 588 -5.65 28.04 -17.35
C SER A 588 -5.15 29.42 -17.76
N GLY A 589 -4.32 29.45 -18.80
CA GLY A 589 -3.63 30.65 -19.27
C GLY A 589 -2.99 30.33 -20.61
N ASP A 590 -3.62 30.88 -21.64
CA ASP A 590 -3.29 30.89 -23.06
C ASP A 590 -3.63 29.60 -23.83
N ASP A 591 -4.93 29.43 -24.11
CA ASP A 591 -5.44 29.41 -25.48
C ASP A 591 -6.59 30.42 -25.60
#